data_AF-A0A4Z1P8V6-F1
#
_entry.id   AF-A0A4Z1P8V6-F1
#
_cell.length_a   1.000
_cell.length_b   1.000
_cell.length_c   1.000
_cell.angle_alpha   90.00
_cell.angle_beta   90.00
_cell.angle_gamma   90.00
#
_symmetry.space_group_name_H-M   'P 1'
#
loop_
_entity.id
_entity.type
_entity.pdbx_description
1 polymer ?
#
loop_
_entity_poly.entity_id
_entity_poly.type
_entity_poly.pdbx_seq_one_letter_code
_entity_poly.pdbx_strand_id
1 'polypeptide(L)'
;MRAAMMSARPKPSPAIPTISPSTKRPTTFLSLPREIRQAILIQSFESDLPPLKNIFQKIIRAFRRACNKGTNESKACKDNLSTCYAENHRRLHWVDTLSRVHVIVRQDMVYVKAEWKRAFDKRVGELAYRQLATAGN
;
A
#
# COMPACT_ATOMS: atom_id res chain seq x y z
N MET A 1 33.72 11.79 62.93
CA MET A 1 34.47 11.24 61.78
C MET A 1 33.53 11.10 60.59
N ARG A 2 33.58 12.02 59.60
CA ARG A 2 32.75 11.95 58.39
C ARG A 2 33.62 11.46 57.23
N ALA A 3 33.29 10.27 56.71
CA ALA A 3 33.96 9.67 55.58
C ALA A 3 33.52 10.38 54.28
N ALA A 4 34.48 10.91 53.52
CA ALA A 4 34.24 11.53 52.23
C ALA A 4 34.01 10.44 51.17
N MET A 5 32.76 10.30 50.72
CA MET A 5 32.42 9.45 49.57
C MET A 5 32.80 10.19 48.27
N MET A 6 33.89 9.75 47.63
CA MET A 6 34.27 10.25 46.32
C MET A 6 33.31 9.67 45.26
N SER A 7 32.43 10.53 44.73
CA SER A 7 31.56 10.19 43.60
C SER A 7 32.40 9.92 42.35
N ALA A 8 32.31 8.69 41.84
CA ALA A 8 32.91 8.30 40.57
C ALA A 8 32.28 9.14 39.43
N ARG A 9 33.12 9.84 38.66
CA ARG A 9 32.65 10.60 37.50
C ARG A 9 32.10 9.65 36.43
N PRO A 10 30.94 9.94 35.83
CA PRO A 10 30.38 9.15 34.73
C PRO A 10 31.32 9.16 33.53
N LYS A 11 31.53 7.97 32.94
CA LYS A 11 32.36 7.75 31.76
C LYS A 11 31.75 8.50 30.56
N PRO A 12 32.52 9.28 29.79
CA PRO A 12 32.00 10.00 28.64
C PRO A 12 31.43 9.02 27.61
N SER A 13 30.21 9.29 27.15
CA SER A 13 29.53 8.50 26.12
C SER A 13 30.37 8.44 24.83
N PRO A 14 30.36 7.31 24.10
CA PRO A 14 31.06 7.19 22.83
C PRO A 14 30.57 8.28 21.87
N ALA A 15 31.53 9.00 21.28
CA ALA A 15 31.26 10.04 20.30
C ALA A 15 30.52 9.43 19.10
N ILE A 16 29.36 9.99 18.76
CA ILE A 16 28.60 9.59 17.57
C ILE A 16 29.50 9.91 16.36
N PRO A 17 29.78 8.93 15.47
CA PRO A 17 30.59 9.17 14.30
C PRO A 17 29.94 10.24 13.42
N THR A 18 30.63 11.37 13.26
CA THR A 18 30.24 12.45 12.36
C THR A 18 30.35 11.93 10.93
N ILE A 19 29.23 11.57 10.32
CA ILE A 19 29.17 11.17 8.92
C ILE A 19 29.42 12.42 8.07
N SER A 20 30.61 12.51 7.47
CA SER A 20 30.93 13.61 6.55
C SER A 20 30.00 13.55 5.33
N PRO A 21 29.42 14.69 4.89
CA PRO A 21 28.51 14.71 3.75
C PRO A 21 29.22 14.18 2.51
N SER A 22 28.59 13.22 1.83
CA SER A 22 29.10 12.66 0.59
C SER A 22 29.18 13.78 -0.46
N THR A 23 30.32 13.89 -1.14
CA THR A 23 30.53 14.83 -2.25
C THR A 23 29.77 14.44 -3.52
N LYS A 24 29.07 13.30 -3.52
CA LYS A 24 28.27 12.85 -4.67
C LYS A 24 27.05 13.74 -4.84
N ARG A 25 26.75 14.10 -6.09
CA ARG A 25 25.53 14.84 -6.43
C ARG A 25 24.30 14.09 -5.88
N PRO A 26 23.34 14.78 -5.24
CA PRO A 26 22.11 14.16 -4.79
C PRO A 26 21.39 13.49 -5.96
N THR A 27 21.00 12.23 -5.78
CA THR A 27 20.13 11.53 -6.73
C THR A 27 18.70 12.02 -6.53
N THR A 28 18.08 12.47 -7.62
CA THR A 28 16.64 12.80 -7.65
C THR A 28 15.87 11.62 -8.20
N PHE A 29 14.57 11.55 -7.95
CA PHE A 29 13.71 10.51 -8.51
C PHE A 29 13.86 10.36 -10.03
N LEU A 30 13.91 11.48 -10.77
CA LEU A 30 14.05 11.49 -12.23
C LEU A 30 15.44 11.04 -12.71
N SER A 31 16.45 11.09 -11.86
CA SER A 31 17.80 10.59 -12.17
C SER A 31 17.95 9.07 -11.97
N LEU A 32 16.97 8.41 -11.36
CA LEU A 32 16.99 6.97 -11.16
C LEU A 32 16.71 6.24 -12.48
N PRO A 33 17.22 4.99 -12.65
CA PRO A 33 16.82 4.12 -13.75
C PRO A 33 15.30 3.90 -13.79
N ARG A 34 14.77 3.68 -14.99
CA ARG A 34 13.33 3.56 -15.23
C ARG A 34 12.67 2.49 -14.36
N GLU A 35 13.33 1.36 -14.24
CA GLU A 35 12.88 0.18 -13.50
C GLU A 35 12.73 0.50 -12.02
N ILE A 36 13.67 1.26 -11.46
CA ILE A 36 13.63 1.70 -10.05
C ILE A 36 12.50 2.71 -9.83
N ARG A 37 12.31 3.67 -10.74
CA ARG A 37 11.19 4.63 -10.66
C ARG A 37 9.84 3.91 -10.68
N GLN A 38 9.66 2.96 -11.60
CA GLN A 38 8.45 2.16 -11.70
C GLN A 38 8.22 1.31 -10.44
N ALA A 39 9.27 0.68 -9.90
CA ALA A 39 9.17 -0.10 -8.67
C ALA A 39 8.73 0.77 -7.47
N ILE A 40 9.32 1.97 -7.32
CA ILE A 40 8.92 2.93 -6.28
C ILE A 40 7.45 3.33 -6.46
N LEU A 41 7.02 3.65 -7.69
CA LEU A 41 5.64 4.03 -7.97
C LEU A 41 4.65 2.90 -7.66
N ILE A 42 4.99 1.65 -7.98
CA ILE A 42 4.19 0.48 -7.63
C ILE A 42 4.08 0.32 -6.11
N GLN A 43 5.20 0.37 -5.39
CA GLN A 43 5.25 0.17 -3.94
C GLN A 43 4.57 1.29 -3.15
N SER A 44 4.71 2.55 -3.61
CA SER A 44 4.16 3.72 -2.93
C SER A 44 2.64 3.65 -2.73
N PHE A 45 1.95 2.83 -3.51
CA PHE A 45 0.50 2.62 -3.41
C PHE A 45 0.09 1.29 -2.77
N GLU A 46 1.03 0.38 -2.48
CA GLU A 46 0.74 -0.82 -1.70
C GLU A 46 0.67 -0.54 -0.19
N SER A 47 1.33 0.52 0.28
CA SER A 47 1.53 0.79 1.72
C SER A 47 0.31 1.36 2.47
N ASP A 48 -0.66 1.96 1.76
CA ASP A 48 -1.84 2.60 2.39
C ASP A 48 -3.10 1.74 2.34
N LEU A 49 -3.01 0.51 1.83
CA LEU A 49 -4.13 -0.40 1.97
C LEU A 49 -4.19 -0.88 3.42
N PRO A 50 -5.20 -0.48 4.23
CA PRO A 50 -5.47 -1.21 5.47
C PRO A 50 -5.53 -2.69 5.09
N PRO A 51 -4.88 -3.60 5.83
CA PRO A 51 -4.68 -4.97 5.41
C PRO A 51 -6.01 -5.50 4.91
N LEU A 52 -6.13 -5.65 3.59
CA LEU A 52 -7.40 -5.97 2.95
C LEU A 52 -7.96 -7.28 3.52
N LYS A 53 -7.13 -8.12 4.14
CA LYS A 53 -7.54 -9.24 5.00
C LYS A 53 -8.67 -8.88 5.97
N ASN A 54 -8.65 -7.72 6.64
CA ASN A 54 -9.68 -7.34 7.61
C ASN A 54 -10.98 -6.88 6.95
N ILE A 55 -10.91 -6.15 5.84
CA ILE A 55 -12.09 -5.75 5.06
C ILE A 55 -12.68 -6.98 4.34
N PHE A 56 -11.84 -7.84 3.78
CA PHE A 56 -12.21 -9.12 3.15
C PHE A 56 -12.85 -10.09 4.13
N GLN A 57 -12.29 -10.26 5.34
CA GLN A 57 -12.94 -11.10 6.34
C GLN A 57 -14.31 -10.53 6.70
N LYS A 58 -14.47 -9.21 6.77
CA LYS A 58 -15.77 -8.58 6.99
C LYS A 58 -16.72 -8.80 5.80
N ILE A 59 -16.25 -8.69 4.56
CA ILE A 59 -17.01 -8.98 3.33
C ILE A 59 -17.47 -10.42 3.28
N ILE A 60 -16.55 -11.38 3.44
CA ILE A 60 -16.83 -12.81 3.39
C ILE A 60 -17.79 -13.21 4.51
N ARG A 61 -17.60 -12.67 5.73
CA ARG A 61 -18.52 -12.92 6.85
C ARG A 61 -19.90 -12.30 6.61
N ALA A 62 -19.99 -11.07 6.09
CA ALA A 62 -21.25 -10.42 5.77
C ALA A 62 -21.98 -11.15 4.64
N PHE A 63 -21.27 -11.61 3.62
CA PHE A 63 -21.84 -12.35 2.50
C PHE A 63 -22.33 -13.75 2.91
N ARG A 64 -21.54 -14.48 3.71
CA ARG A 64 -21.94 -15.79 4.25
C ARG A 64 -23.20 -15.68 5.12
N ARG A 65 -23.36 -14.58 5.86
CA ARG A 65 -24.58 -14.31 6.62
C ARG A 65 -25.75 -13.95 5.68
N ALA A 66 -25.51 -13.20 4.61
CA ALA A 66 -26.52 -12.76 3.65
C ALA A 66 -27.09 -13.91 2.81
N CYS A 67 -26.26 -14.88 2.43
CA CYS A 67 -26.70 -16.08 1.72
C CYS A 67 -27.48 -17.04 2.64
N ASN A 68 -27.20 -17.04 3.94
CA ASN A 68 -27.85 -17.93 4.91
C ASN A 68 -29.14 -17.34 5.52
N LYS A 69 -29.35 -16.04 5.42
CA LYS A 69 -30.55 -15.35 5.88
C LYS A 69 -31.02 -14.46 4.75
N GLY A 70 -32.10 -14.82 4.07
CA GLY A 70 -32.72 -14.04 2.99
C GLY A 70 -33.28 -12.69 3.44
N THR A 71 -32.45 -11.84 4.06
CA THR A 71 -32.80 -10.55 4.62
C THR A 71 -31.63 -9.59 4.45
N ASN A 72 -31.89 -8.38 3.95
CA ASN A 72 -31.17 -7.08 4.03
C ASN A 72 -29.63 -6.97 3.90
N GLU A 73 -28.84 -8.05 3.92
CA GLU A 73 -27.37 -8.04 3.88
C GLU A 73 -26.79 -8.05 2.46
N SER A 74 -27.64 -8.16 1.42
CA SER A 74 -27.27 -7.85 0.02
C SER A 74 -26.66 -6.44 -0.11
N LYS A 75 -27.08 -5.51 0.76
CA LYS A 75 -26.58 -4.14 0.81
C LYS A 75 -25.09 -4.08 1.20
N ALA A 76 -24.70 -4.80 2.25
CA ALA A 76 -23.31 -4.82 2.73
C ALA A 76 -22.32 -5.41 1.69
N CYS A 77 -22.75 -6.37 0.88
CA CYS A 77 -21.92 -6.86 -0.23
C CYS A 77 -21.73 -5.79 -1.32
N LYS A 78 -22.82 -5.12 -1.71
CA LYS A 78 -22.77 -4.04 -2.70
C LYS A 78 -21.92 -2.87 -2.22
N ASP A 79 -22.00 -2.51 -0.95
CA ASP A 79 -21.21 -1.43 -0.34
C ASP A 79 -19.70 -1.72 -0.41
N ASN A 80 -19.31 -2.98 -0.26
CA ASN A 80 -17.91 -3.38 -0.31
C ASN A 80 -17.35 -3.45 -1.73
N LEU A 81 -18.13 -3.94 -2.70
CA LEU A 81 -17.74 -3.91 -4.11
C LEU A 81 -17.62 -2.46 -4.60
N SER A 82 -18.57 -1.61 -4.21
CA SER A 82 -18.55 -0.17 -4.45
C SER A 82 -17.28 0.49 -3.90
N THR A 83 -16.90 0.16 -2.66
CA THR A 83 -15.65 0.64 -2.05
C THR A 83 -14.42 0.20 -2.86
N CYS A 84 -14.39 -1.03 -3.36
CA CYS A 84 -13.31 -1.54 -4.19
C CYS A 84 -13.17 -0.79 -5.53
N TYR A 85 -14.30 -0.50 -6.19
CA TYR A 85 -14.34 0.30 -7.41
C TYR A 85 -13.97 1.77 -7.16
N ALA A 86 -14.41 2.36 -6.04
CA ALA A 86 -14.06 3.73 -5.67
C ALA A 86 -12.55 3.88 -5.43
N GLU A 87 -11.92 2.94 -4.74
CA GLU A 87 -10.47 2.90 -4.57
C GLU A 87 -9.74 2.73 -5.90
N ASN A 88 -10.22 1.85 -6.77
CA ASN A 88 -9.64 1.71 -8.11
C ASN A 88 -9.77 2.99 -8.95
N HIS A 89 -10.92 3.67 -8.86
CA HIS A 89 -11.14 4.95 -9.53
C HIS A 89 -10.17 6.03 -9.01
N ARG A 90 -9.98 6.11 -7.68
CA ARG A 90 -9.01 7.01 -7.05
C ARG A 90 -7.59 6.75 -7.57
N ARG A 91 -7.20 5.49 -7.75
CA ARG A 91 -5.90 5.11 -8.32
C ARG A 91 -5.74 5.59 -9.76
N LEU A 92 -6.74 5.34 -10.59
CA LEU A 92 -6.72 5.77 -12.00
C LEU A 92 -6.63 7.30 -12.11
N HIS A 93 -7.35 8.03 -11.26
CA HIS A 93 -7.24 9.48 -11.18
C HIS A 93 -5.84 9.96 -10.77
N TRP A 94 -5.20 9.27 -9.81
CA TRP A 94 -3.83 9.55 -9.42
C TRP A 94 -2.84 9.32 -10.56
N VAL A 95 -3.03 8.23 -11.31
CA VAL A 95 -2.22 7.93 -12.49
C VAL A 95 -2.33 9.05 -13.52
N ASP A 96 -3.54 9.52 -13.79
CA ASP A 96 -3.77 10.58 -14.76
C ASP A 96 -3.17 11.91 -14.29
N THR A 97 -3.25 12.22 -12.99
CA THR A 97 -2.62 13.41 -12.40
C THR A 97 -1.10 13.35 -12.54
N LEU A 98 -0.45 12.26 -12.12
CA LEU A 98 1.01 12.10 -12.22
C LEU A 98 1.51 12.11 -13.67
N SER A 99 0.73 11.54 -14.59
CA SER A 99 1.04 11.52 -16.03
C SER A 99 1.06 12.91 -16.68
N ARG A 100 0.48 13.92 -16.01
CA ARG A 100 0.48 15.31 -16.47
C ARG A 100 1.67 16.11 -15.95
N VAL A 101 2.30 15.68 -14.85
CA VAL A 101 3.39 16.42 -14.19
C VAL A 101 4.66 16.44 -15.05
N HIS A 102 5.05 15.29 -15.62
CA HIS A 102 6.30 15.19 -16.36
C HIS A 102 6.25 14.09 -17.43
N VAL A 103 6.88 14.31 -18.59
CA VAL A 103 6.87 13.35 -19.72
C VAL A 103 7.51 12.00 -19.36
N ILE A 104 8.59 12.00 -18.60
CA ILE A 104 9.23 10.77 -18.11
C ILE A 104 8.28 10.02 -17.17
N VAL A 105 7.63 10.73 -16.25
CA VAL A 105 6.67 10.12 -15.31
C VAL A 105 5.48 9.55 -16.07
N ARG A 106 5.00 10.23 -17.11
CA ARG A 106 3.94 9.70 -18.00
C ARG A 106 4.29 8.32 -18.56
N GLN A 107 5.51 8.14 -19.06
CA GLN A 107 5.97 6.86 -19.61
C GLN A 107 6.03 5.76 -18.53
N ASP A 108 6.42 6.13 -17.31
CA ASP A 108 6.42 5.21 -16.18
C ASP A 108 4.99 4.83 -15.78
N MET A 109 4.08 5.81 -15.77
CA MET A 109 2.68 5.62 -15.39
C MET A 109 1.88 4.73 -16.35
N VAL A 110 2.22 4.67 -17.64
CA VAL A 110 1.61 3.71 -18.58
C VAL A 110 1.83 2.27 -18.10
N TYR A 111 3.06 1.95 -17.69
CA TYR A 111 3.40 0.64 -17.15
C TYR A 111 2.71 0.39 -15.80
N VAL A 112 2.80 1.35 -14.88
CA VAL A 112 2.19 1.24 -13.55
C VAL A 112 0.67 1.05 -13.64
N LYS A 113 -0.01 1.76 -14.55
CA LYS A 113 -1.44 1.60 -14.83
C LYS A 113 -1.79 0.17 -15.26
N ALA A 114 -1.00 -0.41 -16.16
CA ALA A 114 -1.20 -1.77 -16.63
C ALA A 114 -1.03 -2.79 -15.51
N GLU A 115 0.01 -2.65 -14.68
CA GLU A 115 0.27 -3.54 -13.55
C GLU A 115 -0.81 -3.43 -12.47
N TRP A 116 -1.24 -2.22 -12.13
CA TRP A 116 -2.35 -2.04 -11.19
C TRP A 116 -3.66 -2.61 -11.71
N LYS A 117 -3.95 -2.46 -13.01
CA LYS A 117 -5.13 -3.07 -13.63
C LYS A 117 -5.07 -4.60 -13.56
N ARG A 118 -3.94 -5.21 -13.92
CA ARG A 118 -3.75 -6.67 -13.81
C ARG A 118 -3.94 -7.15 -12.38
N ALA A 119 -3.37 -6.46 -11.40
CA ALA A 119 -3.51 -6.80 -9.99
C ALA A 119 -4.97 -6.67 -9.51
N PHE A 120 -5.69 -5.64 -9.96
CA PHE A 120 -7.10 -5.46 -9.68
C PHE A 120 -7.95 -6.57 -10.30
N ASP A 121 -7.80 -6.81 -11.61
CA ASP A 121 -8.56 -7.83 -12.35
C ASP A 121 -8.33 -9.22 -11.76
N LYS A 122 -7.08 -9.57 -11.42
CA LYS A 122 -6.73 -10.82 -10.72
C LYS A 122 -7.47 -10.94 -9.39
N ARG A 123 -7.48 -9.89 -8.57
CA ARG A 123 -8.18 -9.89 -7.27
C ARG A 123 -9.70 -10.03 -7.42
N VAL A 124 -10.29 -9.36 -8.41
CA VAL A 124 -11.72 -9.49 -8.73
C VAL A 124 -12.05 -10.90 -9.22
N GLY A 125 -11.21 -11.50 -10.06
CA GLY A 125 -11.36 -12.88 -10.52
C GLY A 125 -11.28 -13.89 -9.37
N GLU A 126 -10.29 -13.76 -8.48
CA GLU A 126 -10.16 -14.59 -7.27
C GLU A 126 -11.38 -14.47 -6.35
N LEU A 127 -11.95 -13.27 -6.24
CA LEU A 127 -13.19 -13.01 -5.49
C LEU A 127 -14.39 -13.74 -6.09
N ALA A 128 -14.60 -13.60 -7.40
CA ALA A 128 -15.70 -14.25 -8.11
C ALA A 128 -15.59 -15.78 -8.03
N TYR A 129 -14.38 -16.32 -8.21
CA TYR A 129 -14.13 -17.76 -8.09
C TYR A 129 -14.48 -18.32 -6.71
N ARG A 130 -14.04 -17.63 -5.64
CA ARG A 130 -14.37 -18.05 -4.26
C ARG A 130 -15.86 -18.05 -3.96
N GLN A 131 -16.63 -17.12 -4.54
CA GLN A 131 -18.08 -17.07 -4.38
C GLN A 131 -18.76 -18.30 -5.01
N LEU A 132 -18.38 -18.65 -6.26
CA LEU A 132 -18.92 -19.81 -6.95
C LEU A 132 -18.60 -21.12 -6.23
N ALA A 133 -17.37 -21.26 -5.74
CA ALA A 133 -16.94 -22.47 -5.01
C ALA A 133 -17.72 -22.69 -3.69
N THR A 134 -18.21 -21.63 -3.04
CA THR A 134 -18.98 -21.76 -1.79
C THR A 134 -20.48 -21.98 -1.98
N ALA A 135 -21.02 -21.77 -3.19
CA ALA A 135 -22.45 -21.91 -3.47
C ALA A 135 -22.84 -23.32 -3.94
N GLY A 136 -21.87 -24.19 -4.25
CA GLY A 136 -22.09 -25.55 -4.75
C GLY A 136 -22.03 -26.67 -3.72
N ASN A 137 -21.89 -26.34 -2.42
CA ASN A 137 -21.94 -27.27 -1.29
C ASN A 137 -23.11 -26.91 -0.37
#